data_AF-A0A842MS75-F1
#
_entry.id   AF-A0A842MS75-F1
#
_cell.length_a   1.000
_cell.length_b   1.000
_cell.length_c   1.000
_cell.angle_alpha   90.00
_cell.angle_beta   90.00
_cell.angle_gamma   90.00
#
_symmetry.space_group_name_H-M   'P 1'
#
loop_
_entity.id
_entity.type
_entity.pdbx_description
1 polymer ?
#
loop_
_entity_poly.entity_id
_entity_poly.type
_entity_poly.pdbx_seq_one_letter_code
_entity_poly.pdbx_strand_id
1 'polypeptide(L)'
;MKSEILTKLEMLADYLKLLREYQKRSFEEVKEDPTLRGAVERYLSLALECVFDVGEMIISLEGLRKPESYREVIEILGEGKILSK
;
A
#
# COMPACT_ATOMS: atom_id res chain seq x y z
N MET A 1 -16.49 8.00 -2.55
CA MET A 1 -16.11 6.71 -1.93
C MET A 1 -15.73 5.64 -2.94
N LYS A 2 -16.63 5.05 -3.75
CA LYS A 2 -16.21 4.02 -4.74
C LYS A 2 -15.22 4.53 -5.80
N SER A 3 -15.41 5.76 -6.30
CA SER A 3 -14.47 6.41 -7.22
C SER A 3 -13.11 6.66 -6.59
N GLU A 4 -13.07 7.05 -5.31
CA GLU A 4 -11.82 7.30 -4.57
C GLU A 4 -11.02 6.00 -4.36
N ILE A 5 -11.70 4.88 -4.08
CA ILE A 5 -11.05 3.56 -4.02
C ILE A 5 -10.39 3.23 -5.35
N LEU A 6 -11.10 3.41 -6.47
CA LEU A 6 -10.55 3.14 -7.81
C LEU A 6 -9.32 4.01 -8.10
N THR A 7 -9.39 5.31 -7.82
CA THR A 7 -8.24 6.23 -7.96
C THR A 7 -7.04 5.79 -7.12
N LYS A 8 -7.25 5.38 -5.86
CA LYS A 8 -6.15 4.88 -5.01
C LYS A 8 -5.56 3.56 -5.52
N LEU A 9 -6.37 2.69 -6.09
CA LEU A 9 -5.89 1.45 -6.72
C LEU A 9 -5.08 1.71 -8.00
N GLU A 10 -5.48 2.71 -8.81
CA GLU A 10 -4.70 3.16 -9.97
C GLU A 10 -3.33 3.70 -9.53
N MET A 11 -3.32 4.58 -8.52
CA MET A 11 -2.07 5.10 -7.95
C MET A 11 -1.18 3.98 -7.39
N LEU A 12 -1.77 3.02 -6.66
CA LEU A 12 -1.05 1.85 -6.16
C LEU A 12 -0.42 1.05 -7.30
N ALA A 13 -1.15 0.82 -8.39
CA ALA A 13 -0.63 0.11 -9.56
C ALA A 13 0.57 0.83 -10.20
N ASP A 14 0.51 2.16 -10.29
CA ASP A 14 1.61 2.98 -10.81
C ASP A 14 2.86 2.90 -9.92
N TYR A 15 2.71 2.98 -8.61
CA TYR A 15 3.85 2.82 -7.68
C TYR A 15 4.42 1.41 -7.71
N LEU A 16 3.59 0.38 -7.78
CA LEU A 16 4.03 -1.00 -7.92
C LEU A 16 4.79 -1.23 -9.24
N LYS A 17 4.41 -0.54 -10.32
CA LYS A 17 5.14 -0.58 -11.59
C LYS A 17 6.55 0.00 -11.42
N LEU A 18 6.69 1.15 -10.77
CA LEU A 18 8.00 1.75 -10.48
C LEU A 18 8.85 0.83 -9.60
N LEU A 19 8.28 0.28 -8.53
CA LEU A 19 8.96 -0.66 -7.63
C LEU A 19 9.45 -1.92 -8.35
N ARG A 20 8.64 -2.48 -9.27
CA ARG A 20 9.05 -3.62 -10.11
C ARG A 20 10.22 -3.28 -11.03
N GLU A 21 10.30 -2.06 -11.55
CA GLU A 21 11.47 -1.63 -12.33
C GLU A 21 12.74 -1.59 -11.48
N TYR A 22 12.65 -1.19 -10.20
CA TYR A 22 13.78 -1.20 -9.27
C TYR A 22 14.22 -2.61 -8.85
N GLN A 23 13.40 -3.64 -9.00
CA GLN A 23 13.81 -5.04 -8.75
C GLN A 23 14.93 -5.52 -9.68
N LYS A 24 15.22 -4.79 -10.76
CA LYS A 24 16.35 -5.05 -11.67
C LYS A 24 17.71 -4.65 -11.06
N ARG A 25 17.70 -3.90 -9.94
CA ARG A 25 18.90 -3.44 -9.22
C ARG A 25 19.24 -4.41 -8.10
N SER A 26 20.52 -4.60 -7.82
CA SER A 26 20.96 -5.37 -6.66
C SER A 26 20.68 -4.62 -5.36
N PHE A 27 20.63 -5.36 -4.25
CA PHE A 27 20.51 -4.76 -2.93
C PHE A 27 21.69 -3.84 -2.61
N GLU A 28 22.91 -4.22 -3.02
CA GLU A 28 24.12 -3.42 -2.86
C GLU A 28 24.03 -2.09 -3.63
N GLU A 29 23.52 -2.10 -4.87
CA GLU A 29 23.27 -0.86 -5.63
C GLU A 29 22.30 0.07 -4.87
N VAL A 30 21.19 -0.49 -4.37
CA VAL A 30 20.20 0.29 -3.59
C VAL A 30 20.80 0.81 -2.28
N LYS A 31 21.68 0.05 -1.64
CA LYS A 31 22.28 0.43 -0.36
C LYS A 31 23.29 1.58 -0.50
N GLU A 32 24.13 1.53 -1.53
CA GLU A 32 25.25 2.46 -1.72
C GLU A 32 24.85 3.74 -2.47
N ASP A 33 23.73 3.75 -3.21
CA ASP A 33 23.19 4.95 -3.87
C ASP A 33 22.03 5.55 -3.04
N PRO A 34 22.23 6.71 -2.36
CA PRO A 34 21.21 7.34 -1.54
C PRO A 34 19.98 7.80 -2.32
N THR A 35 20.13 8.17 -3.59
CA THR A 35 19.02 8.59 -4.45
C THR A 35 18.17 7.40 -4.83
N LEU A 36 18.80 6.29 -5.22
CA LEU A 36 18.10 5.04 -5.51
C LEU A 36 17.38 4.50 -4.26
N ARG A 37 18.04 4.50 -3.11
CA ARG A 37 17.44 4.11 -1.83
C ARG A 37 16.22 4.95 -1.50
N GLY A 38 16.36 6.27 -1.56
CA GLY A 38 15.27 7.20 -1.26
C GLY A 38 14.08 7.04 -2.20
N ALA A 39 14.33 6.76 -3.49
CA ALA A 39 13.27 6.47 -4.44
C ALA A 39 12.51 5.18 -4.08
N VAL A 40 13.22 4.08 -3.82
CA VAL A 40 12.60 2.79 -3.44
C VAL A 40 11.79 2.94 -2.14
N GLU A 41 12.37 3.55 -1.11
CA GLU A 41 11.70 3.79 0.17
C GLU A 41 10.45 4.66 -0.01
N ARG A 42 10.53 5.74 -0.79
CA ARG A 42 9.38 6.62 -1.02
C ARG A 42 8.25 5.92 -1.76
N TYR A 43 8.55 5.17 -2.81
CA TYR A 43 7.53 4.46 -3.58
C TYR A 43 6.90 3.32 -2.76
N LEU A 44 7.67 2.66 -1.88
CA LEU A 44 7.11 1.70 -0.91
C LEU A 44 6.15 2.39 0.06
N SER A 45 6.52 3.53 0.64
CA SER A 45 5.65 4.29 1.55
C SER A 45 4.36 4.74 0.84
N LEU A 46 4.46 5.24 -0.39
CA LEU A 46 3.30 5.64 -1.20
C LEU A 46 2.35 4.48 -1.51
N ALA A 47 2.90 3.30 -1.82
CA ALA A 47 2.11 2.10 -2.03
C ALA A 47 1.38 1.69 -0.74
N LEU A 48 2.06 1.72 0.41
CA LEU A 48 1.46 1.42 1.71
C LEU A 48 0.36 2.42 2.09
N GLU A 49 0.57 3.72 1.88
CA GLU A 49 -0.45 4.75 2.07
C GLU A 49 -1.73 4.42 1.27
N CYS A 50 -1.59 4.05 -0.01
CA CYS A 50 -2.74 3.67 -0.84
C CYS A 50 -3.46 2.42 -0.32
N VAL A 51 -2.71 1.42 0.17
CA VAL A 51 -3.28 0.20 0.77
C VAL A 51 -4.10 0.55 2.02
N PHE A 52 -3.57 1.40 2.91
CA PHE A 52 -4.29 1.78 4.13
C PHE A 52 -5.51 2.64 3.83
N ASP A 53 -5.41 3.62 2.92
CA ASP A 53 -6.55 4.44 2.51
C ASP A 53 -7.69 3.58 1.94
N VAL A 54 -7.37 2.64 1.05
CA VAL A 54 -8.36 1.70 0.49
C VAL A 54 -8.95 0.83 1.59
N GLY A 55 -8.11 0.31 2.48
CA GLY A 55 -8.56 -0.53 3.58
C GLY A 55 -9.51 0.19 4.54
N GLU A 56 -9.18 1.39 4.96
CA GLU A 56 -10.03 2.22 5.82
C GLU A 56 -11.36 2.57 5.14
N MET A 57 -11.33 2.91 3.84
CA MET A 57 -12.56 3.15 3.07
C MET A 57 -13.46 1.90 3.03
N ILE A 58 -12.87 0.72 2.82
CA ILE A 58 -13.63 -0.54 2.81
C ILE A 58 -14.21 -0.84 4.20
N ILE A 59 -13.40 -0.72 5.26
CA ILE A 59 -13.85 -0.90 6.65
C ILE A 59 -15.06 -0.01 6.94
N SER A 60 -15.01 1.26 6.53
CA SER A 60 -16.11 2.20 6.71
C SER A 60 -17.36 1.83 5.90
N LEU A 61 -17.19 1.34 4.66
CA LEU A 61 -18.30 0.92 3.80
C LEU A 61 -19.01 -0.33 4.33
N GLU A 62 -18.24 -1.27 4.86
CA GLU A 62 -18.74 -2.53 5.41
C GLU A 62 -19.24 -2.40 6.87
N GLY A 63 -19.13 -1.20 7.46
CA GLY A 63 -19.58 -0.93 8.83
C GLY A 63 -18.79 -1.72 9.90
N LEU A 64 -17.53 -2.05 9.61
CA LEU A 64 -16.66 -2.78 10.51
C LEU A 64 -16.15 -1.88 11.65
N ARG A 65 -15.52 -2.48 12.66
CA ARG A 65 -14.90 -1.73 13.76
C ARG A 65 -13.84 -0.77 13.23
N LYS A 66 -13.71 0.41 13.85
CA LYS A 66 -12.68 1.38 13.47
C LYS A 66 -11.29 0.86 13.85
N PRO A 67 -10.28 0.95 12.96
CA PRO A 67 -8.90 0.61 13.29
C PRO A 67 -8.29 1.65 14.23
N GLU A 68 -7.47 1.19 15.18
CA GLU A 68 -6.62 2.06 16.02
C GLU A 68 -5.19 2.19 15.48
N SER A 69 -4.81 1.36 14.50
CA SER A 69 -3.51 1.42 13.85
C SER A 69 -3.57 0.89 12.41
N TYR A 70 -2.53 1.18 11.62
CA TYR A 70 -2.41 0.64 10.26
C TYR A 70 -2.37 -0.89 10.20
N ARG A 71 -1.82 -1.55 11.24
CA ARG A 71 -1.84 -3.01 11.36
C ARG A 71 -3.28 -3.52 11.43
N GLU A 72 -4.10 -2.87 12.25
CA GLU A 72 -5.49 -3.27 12.43
C GLU A 72 -6.31 -3.15 11.16
N VAL A 73 -5.97 -2.22 10.25
CA VAL A 73 -6.63 -2.13 8.94
C VAL A 73 -6.59 -3.49 8.23
N ILE A 74 -5.42 -4.12 8.17
CA ILE A 74 -5.24 -5.42 7.50
C ILE A 74 -5.92 -6.54 8.28
N GLU A 75 -5.82 -6.53 9.61
CA GLU A 75 -6.44 -7.54 10.48
C GLU A 75 -7.97 -7.52 10.37
N ILE A 76 -8.58 -6.33 10.43
CA ILE A 76 -10.04 -6.15 10.32
C ILE A 76 -10.54 -6.61 8.94
N LEU A 77 -9.82 -6.29 7.87
CA LEU A 77 -10.19 -6.76 6.53
C LEU A 77 -10.12 -8.30 6.42
N GLY A 78 -9.16 -8.93 7.10
CA GLY A 78 -9.06 -10.38 7.22
C GLY A 78 -10.18 -10.99 8.07
N GLU A 79 -10.51 -10.40 9.21
CA GLU A 79 -11.66 -10.76 10.08
C GLU A 79 -12.97 -10.70 9.28
N GLY A 80 -13.14 -9.66 8.47
CA GLY A 80 -14.28 -9.45 7.56
C GLY A 80 -14.28 -10.33 6.31
N LYS A 81 -13.29 -11.20 6.11
CA LYS A 81 -13.11 -12.06 4.91
C LYS A 81 -13.02 -11.31 3.58
N ILE A 82 -12.63 -10.04 3.62
CA ILE A 82 -12.39 -9.21 2.44
C ILE A 82 -10.99 -9.53 1.88
N LEU A 83 -10.02 -9.68 2.78
CA LEU A 83 -8.70 -10.22 2.46
C LEU A 83 -8.61 -11.69 2.87
N SER A 84 -8.00 -12.50 2.02
CA SER A 84 -7.70 -13.90 2.34
C SER A 84 -6.57 -14.00 3.36
N LYS A 85 -6.56 -15.11 4.11
CA LYS A 85 -5.41 -15.51 4.94
C LYS A 85 -4.21 -15.91 4.09
#